data_AF-A0A961RSU5-F1
#
_entry.id   AF-A0A961RSU5-F1
#
_cell.length_a   1.000
_cell.length_b   1.000
_cell.length_c   1.000
_cell.angle_alpha   90.00
_cell.angle_beta   90.00
_cell.angle_gamma   90.00
#
_symmetry.space_group_name_H-M   'P 1'
#
loop_
_entity.id
_entity.type
_entity.pdbx_description
1 polymer ?
#
loop_
_entity_poly.entity_id
_entity_poly.type
_entity_poly.pdbx_seq_one_letter_code
_entity_poly.pdbx_strand_id
1 'polypeptide(L)'
;AYFGFTDEELKRIDKFVRDHTVERFGPVRSVRADAGFGLVLEIAFEGLNRSTRHKSGVAMRFPRISRLRWDKPPAEADRLETLEAMLA
;
A
#
# COMPACT_ATOMS: atom_id res chain seq x y z
N ALA A 1 -4.68 -12.91 -14.59
CA ALA A 1 -3.84 -11.99 -13.80
C ALA A 1 -4.44 -11.90 -12.39
N TYR A 2 -3.70 -12.27 -11.35
CA TYR A 2 -4.18 -12.26 -9.94
C TYR A 2 -4.05 -10.87 -9.28
N PHE A 3 -3.75 -9.83 -10.06
CA PHE A 3 -3.45 -8.49 -9.59
C PHE A 3 -4.51 -7.54 -10.12
N GLY A 4 -5.06 -6.66 -9.27
CA GLY A 4 -6.08 -5.66 -9.64
C GLY A 4 -5.54 -4.50 -10.49
N PHE A 5 -4.64 -4.78 -11.44
CA PHE A 5 -4.08 -3.81 -12.37
C PHE A 5 -3.59 -4.48 -13.66
N THR A 6 -3.56 -3.71 -14.73
CA THR A 6 -3.15 -4.10 -16.09
C THR A 6 -1.62 -4.10 -16.26
N ASP A 7 -1.12 -4.67 -17.35
CA ASP A 7 0.32 -4.65 -17.68
C ASP A 7 0.86 -3.22 -17.88
N GLU A 8 0.05 -2.32 -18.44
CA GLU A 8 0.41 -0.91 -18.57
C GLU A 8 0.50 -0.21 -17.22
N GLU A 9 -0.40 -0.55 -16.30
CA GLU A 9 -0.32 -0.08 -14.92
C GLU A 9 0.89 -0.65 -14.18
N LEU A 10 1.26 -1.91 -14.44
CA LEU A 10 2.49 -2.49 -13.90
C LEU A 10 3.73 -1.72 -14.35
N LYS A 11 3.82 -1.34 -15.64
CA LYS A 11 4.92 -0.48 -16.14
C LYS A 11 4.95 0.87 -15.44
N ARG A 12 3.79 1.46 -15.15
CA ARG A 12 3.69 2.74 -14.42
C ARG A 12 4.16 2.60 -12.97
N ILE A 13 3.79 1.52 -12.28
CA ILE A 13 4.27 1.22 -10.93
C ILE A 13 5.79 1.03 -10.95
N ASP A 14 6.31 0.23 -11.87
CA ASP A 14 7.76 0.00 -11.98
C ASP A 14 8.53 1.31 -12.15
N LYS A 15 8.06 2.17 -13.07
CA LYS A 15 8.64 3.50 -13.25
C LYS A 15 8.57 4.34 -11.97
N PHE A 16 7.41 4.39 -11.30
CA PHE A 16 7.24 5.13 -10.04
C PHE A 16 8.21 4.63 -8.97
N VAL A 17 8.30 3.31 -8.78
CA VAL A 17 9.21 2.70 -7.79
C VAL A 17 10.66 3.04 -8.11
N ARG A 18 11.08 2.96 -9.39
CA ARG A 18 12.45 3.31 -9.79
C ARG A 18 12.78 4.78 -9.57
N ASP A 19 11.88 5.67 -9.95
CA ASP A 19 12.10 7.12 -9.90
C ASP A 19 12.06 7.69 -8.47
N HIS A 20 11.43 6.96 -7.53
CA HIS A 20 11.19 7.44 -6.17
C HIS A 20 11.76 6.54 -5.06
N THR A 21 12.61 5.56 -5.42
CA THR A 21 13.35 4.76 -4.42
C THR A 21 14.26 5.67 -3.59
N VAL A 22 14.15 5.61 -2.26
CA VAL A 22 15.03 6.31 -1.31
C VAL A 22 16.09 5.38 -0.71
N GLU A 23 15.75 4.10 -0.52
CA GLU A 23 16.67 3.10 0.04
C GLU A 23 16.44 1.74 -0.63
N ARG A 24 17.48 0.88 -0.62
CA ARG A 24 17.44 -0.46 -1.19
C ARG A 24 18.01 -1.49 -0.22
N PHE A 25 17.28 -2.59 -0.07
CA PHE A 25 17.63 -3.73 0.78
C PHE A 25 17.49 -5.02 -0.05
N GLY A 26 18.51 -5.31 -0.88
CA GLY A 26 18.45 -6.43 -1.83
C GLY A 26 17.32 -6.26 -2.85
N PRO A 27 16.30 -7.16 -2.87
CA PRO A 27 15.14 -7.02 -3.75
C PRO A 27 14.11 -5.99 -3.24
N VAL A 28 14.20 -5.57 -1.97
CA VAL A 28 13.24 -4.64 -1.36
C VAL A 28 13.68 -3.19 -1.60
N ARG A 29 12.72 -2.33 -1.93
CA ARG A 29 12.93 -0.89 -2.13
C ARG A 29 12.02 -0.12 -1.17
N SER A 30 12.60 0.84 -0.47
CA SER A 30 11.84 1.88 0.23
C SER A 30 11.59 3.01 -0.77
N VAL A 31 10.35 3.45 -0.90
CA VAL A 31 9.95 4.53 -1.82
C VAL A 31 9.55 5.73 -0.99
N ARG A 32 9.85 6.94 -1.47
CA ARG A 32 9.42 8.18 -0.81
C ARG A 32 7.90 8.17 -0.61
N ALA A 33 7.48 8.22 0.64
CA ALA A 33 6.09 8.32 1.05
C ALA A 33 6.00 9.29 2.23
N ASP A 34 5.38 10.44 2.00
CA ASP A 34 5.16 11.50 2.97
C ASP A 34 3.72 12.04 2.82
N ALA A 35 3.32 12.99 3.66
CA ALA A 35 1.95 13.50 3.67
C ALA A 35 1.53 14.14 2.33
N GLY A 36 2.48 14.66 1.55
CA GLY A 36 2.22 15.33 0.27
C GLY A 36 2.60 14.50 -0.95
N PHE A 37 3.29 13.37 -0.79
CA PHE A 37 3.80 12.58 -1.91
C PHE A 37 3.83 11.08 -1.63
N GLY A 38 3.33 10.29 -2.58
CA GLY A 38 3.31 8.84 -2.49
C GLY A 38 2.30 8.25 -3.46
N LEU A 39 2.31 6.92 -3.60
CA LEU A 39 1.34 6.17 -4.39
C LEU A 39 0.31 5.50 -3.47
N VAL A 40 -0.97 5.81 -3.68
CA VAL A 40 -2.07 5.21 -2.93
C VAL A 40 -2.57 3.94 -3.65
N LEU A 41 -2.74 2.89 -2.86
CA LEU A 41 -3.26 1.59 -3.32
C LEU A 41 -4.54 1.28 -2.56
N GLU A 42 -5.53 0.77 -3.28
CA GLU A 42 -6.73 0.22 -2.67
C GLU A 42 -6.52 -1.26 -2.40
N ILE A 43 -6.67 -1.68 -1.14
CA ILE A 43 -6.39 -3.04 -0.70
C ILE A 43 -7.69 -3.72 -0.28
N ALA A 44 -8.00 -4.84 -0.93
CA ALA A 44 -9.04 -5.75 -0.50
C ALA A 44 -8.45 -6.82 0.43
N PHE A 45 -9.17 -7.16 1.50
CA PHE A 45 -8.76 -8.16 2.49
C PHE A 45 -10.00 -8.88 3.05
N GLU A 46 -9.81 -10.05 3.68
CA GLU A 46 -10.92 -10.84 4.24
C GLU A 46 -11.07 -10.73 5.77
N GLY A 47 -10.17 -9.99 6.42
CA GLY A 47 -10.23 -9.73 7.85
C GLY A 47 -8.98 -9.01 8.35
N LEU A 48 -9.02 -8.58 9.60
CA LEU A 48 -7.92 -7.92 10.30
C LEU A 48 -7.62 -8.67 11.60
N ASN A 49 -6.37 -8.65 12.03
CA ASN A 49 -5.93 -9.16 13.32
C ASN A 49 -4.99 -8.16 13.99
N ARG A 50 -4.98 -8.13 15.33
CA ARG A 50 -3.92 -7.45 16.10
C ARG A 50 -2.57 -8.12 15.82
N SER A 51 -1.49 -7.34 15.75
CA SER A 51 -0.16 -7.84 15.41
C SER A 51 0.95 -7.08 16.13
N THR A 52 1.77 -7.80 16.90
CA THR A 52 2.98 -7.25 17.53
C THR A 52 4.19 -7.19 16.59
N ARG A 53 4.10 -7.81 15.40
CA ARG A 53 5.19 -7.87 14.42
C ARG A 53 5.24 -6.66 13.49
N HIS A 54 4.11 -5.99 13.30
CA HIS A 54 3.99 -4.84 12.40
C HIS A 54 3.95 -3.56 13.22
N LYS A 55 4.67 -2.51 12.79
CA LYS A 55 4.69 -1.21 13.48
C LYS A 55 3.30 -0.56 13.60
N SER A 56 2.38 -0.91 12.70
CA SER A 56 0.97 -0.47 12.73
C SER A 56 0.13 -1.16 13.80
N GLY A 57 0.61 -2.21 14.47
CA GLY A 57 -0.19 -2.96 15.44
C GLY A 57 -1.26 -3.87 14.83
N VAL A 58 -1.36 -3.95 13.50
CA VAL A 58 -2.41 -4.70 12.77
C VAL A 58 -1.83 -5.51 11.60
N ALA A 59 -2.49 -6.62 11.26
CA ALA A 59 -2.19 -7.44 10.10
C ALA A 59 -3.47 -7.76 9.31
N MET A 60 -3.42 -7.62 7.99
CA MET A 60 -4.51 -7.96 7.08
C MET A 60 -4.48 -9.45 6.70
N ARG A 61 -5.65 -10.10 6.64
CA ARG A 61 -5.83 -11.48 6.17
C ARG A 61 -6.10 -11.48 4.67
N PHE A 62 -5.26 -12.20 3.92
CA PHE A 62 -5.30 -12.28 2.45
C PHE A 62 -5.41 -10.91 1.74
N PRO A 63 -4.52 -9.94 2.06
CA PRO A 63 -4.54 -8.63 1.40
C PRO A 63 -4.14 -8.78 -0.08
N ARG A 64 -4.85 -8.08 -0.95
CA ARG A 64 -4.56 -8.00 -2.38
C ARG A 64 -4.84 -6.60 -2.91
N ILE A 65 -4.08 -6.19 -3.91
CA ILE A 65 -4.31 -4.91 -4.59
C ILE A 65 -5.60 -5.03 -5.39
N SER A 66 -6.60 -4.24 -5.01
CA SER A 66 -7.88 -4.07 -5.69
C SER A 66 -7.73 -3.08 -6.85
N ARG A 67 -7.08 -1.94 -6.58
CA ARG A 67 -6.90 -0.86 -7.56
C ARG A 67 -5.70 0.02 -7.24
N LEU A 68 -5.11 0.62 -8.26
CA LEU A 68 -4.16 1.73 -8.11
C LEU A 68 -4.89 3.06 -8.10
N ARG A 69 -4.69 3.88 -7.07
CA ARG A 69 -5.40 5.14 -6.88
C ARG A 69 -4.53 6.33 -7.26
N TRP A 70 -4.20 6.42 -8.55
CA TRP A 70 -3.48 7.56 -9.12
C TRP A 70 -4.24 8.89 -8.97
N ASP A 71 -5.55 8.80 -8.76
CA ASP A 71 -6.46 9.91 -8.51
C ASP A 71 -6.39 10.46 -7.07
N LYS A 72 -5.78 9.72 -6.14
CA LYS A 72 -5.89 9.99 -4.70
C LYS A 72 -4.53 10.37 -4.09
N PRO A 73 -4.39 11.55 -3.46
CA PRO A 73 -3.15 11.92 -2.77
C PRO A 73 -2.98 11.14 -1.45
N PRO A 74 -1.74 10.99 -0.94
CA PRO A 74 -1.47 10.26 0.31
C PRO A 74 -2.24 10.78 1.52
N ALA A 75 -2.48 12.10 1.59
CA ALA A 75 -3.22 12.71 2.69
C ALA A 75 -4.64 12.18 2.85
N GLU A 76 -5.25 11.69 1.77
CA GLU A 76 -6.60 11.13 1.74
C GLU A 76 -6.63 9.61 1.97
N ALA A 77 -5.48 8.93 2.03
CA ALA A 77 -5.44 7.50 2.34
C ALA A 77 -6.05 7.23 3.73
N ASP A 78 -6.63 6.04 3.89
CA ASP A 78 -7.21 5.63 5.17
C ASP A 78 -6.17 5.67 6.29
N ARG A 79 -6.63 6.01 7.48
CA ARG A 79 -5.79 6.13 8.67
C ARG A 79 -5.85 4.85 9.49
N LEU A 80 -4.87 4.68 10.39
CA LEU A 80 -4.78 3.46 11.20
C LEU A 80 -6.01 3.27 12.08
N GLU A 81 -6.56 4.37 12.60
CA GLU A 81 -7.76 4.42 13.43
C GLU A 81 -8.97 3.80 12.71
N THR A 82 -9.06 3.97 11.39
CA THR A 82 -10.10 3.33 10.56
C THR A 82 -10.00 1.80 10.62
N LEU A 83 -8.78 1.26 10.56
CA LEU A 83 -8.55 -0.19 10.64
C LEU A 83 -8.75 -0.72 12.06
N GLU A 84 -8.39 0.06 13.08
CA GLU A 84 -8.59 -0.33 14.47
C GLU A 84 -10.07 -0.40 14.85
N ALA A 85 -10.90 0.48 14.31
CA ALA A 85 -12.36 0.43 14.48
C ALA A 85 -12.98 -0.84 13.88
N MET A 86 -12.31 -1.50 12.92
CA MET A 86 -12.77 -2.75 12.30
C MET A 86 -12.36 -4.02 13.08
N LEU A 87 -11.53 -3.89 14.14
CA LEU A 87 -11.04 -5.01 14.95
C LEU A 87 -11.97 -5.39 16.12
N ALA A 88 -13.24 -4.97 16.07
CA ALA A 88 -14.24 -5.23 17.11
C ALA A 88 -14.45 -6.73 17.37
#